data_AF-A0A958Y1H1-F1
#
_entry.id   AF-A0A958Y1H1-F1
#
_cell.length_a   1.000
_cell.length_b   1.000
_cell.length_c   1.000
_cell.angle_alpha   90.00
_cell.angle_beta   90.00
_cell.angle_gamma   90.00
#
_symmetry.space_group_name_H-M   'P 1'
#
loop_
_entity.id
_entity.type
_entity.pdbx_description
1 polymer ?
#
loop_
_entity_poly.entity_id
_entity_poly.type
_entity_poly.pdbx_seq_one_letter_code
_entity_poly.pdbx_strand_id
1 'polypeptide(L)' 'MPKTPSSKLFNLVKSLSGPEKRYFKIFVNGQGGKDNKYLHLFDAIDTQEEFDEDALVAGVYGGEPIQSRKYSELKA' A
#
# COMPACT_ATOMS: atom_id res chain seq x y z
N MET A 1 -3.37 2.33 20.46
CA MET A 1 -2.63 2.97 19.35
C MET A 1 -3.59 3.93 18.68
N PRO A 2 -3.20 5.17 18.36
CA PRO A 2 -4.12 6.09 17.72
C PRO A 2 -4.52 5.46 16.38
N LYS A 3 -5.82 5.19 16.20
CA LYS A 3 -6.41 4.82 14.90
C LYS A 3 -6.51 6.07 14.02
N THR A 4 -5.47 6.90 14.01
CA THR A 4 -5.50 8.16 13.29
C THR A 4 -5.20 7.82 11.84
N PRO A 5 -6.17 7.97 10.92
CA PRO A 5 -5.93 7.81 9.50
C PRO A 5 -4.72 8.69 9.12
N SER A 6 -3.70 8.08 8.53
CA SER A 6 -2.46 8.79 8.21
C SER A 6 -2.31 8.90 6.70
N SER A 7 -2.46 10.13 6.20
CA SER A 7 -2.22 10.47 4.78
C SER A 7 -0.74 10.47 4.40
N LYS A 8 0.19 10.13 5.31
CA LYS A 8 1.63 10.19 5.05
C LYS A 8 2.06 9.29 3.89
N LEU A 9 1.54 8.06 3.84
CA LEU A 9 1.86 7.12 2.77
C LEU A 9 1.28 7.59 1.43
N PHE A 10 0.03 8.07 1.44
CA PHE A 10 -0.61 8.66 0.27
C PHE A 10 0.22 9.83 -0.27
N ASN A 11 0.53 10.81 0.58
CA ASN A 11 1.33 11.97 0.21
C ASN A 11 2.71 11.57 -0.33
N LEU A 12 3.35 10.56 0.27
CA LEU A 12 4.62 10.04 -0.20
C LEU A 12 4.49 9.48 -1.62
N VAL A 13 3.54 8.59 -1.88
CA VAL A 13 3.34 7.98 -3.20
C VAL A 13 2.99 9.05 -4.25
N LYS A 14 2.12 10.01 -3.90
CA LYS A 14 1.74 11.12 -4.81
C LYS A 14 2.91 12.09 -5.07
N SER A 15 3.88 12.20 -4.16
CA SER A 15 5.09 13.02 -4.34
C SER A 15 6.14 12.42 -5.27
N LEU A 16 6.03 11.12 -5.60
CA LEU A 16 7.00 10.44 -6.45
C LEU A 16 6.91 10.92 -7.90
N SER A 17 8.07 11.06 -8.53
CA SER A 17 8.21 11.23 -9.97
C SER A 17 7.94 9.92 -10.72
N GLY A 18 7.63 10.02 -12.02
CA GLY A 18 7.42 8.85 -12.88
C GLY A 18 8.54 7.79 -12.81
N PRO A 19 9.83 8.19 -12.88
CA PRO A 19 10.95 7.26 -12.71
C PRO A 19 10.98 6.55 -11.35
N GLU A 20 10.68 7.25 -10.25
CA GLU A 20 10.65 6.66 -8.90
C GLU A 20 9.51 5.66 -8.76
N LYS A 21 8.32 5.97 -9.31
CA LYS A 21 7.19 5.02 -9.35
C LYS A 21 7.56 3.77 -10.12
N ARG A 22 8.19 3.91 -11.29
CA ARG A 22 8.65 2.77 -12.10
C ARG A 22 9.69 1.94 -11.35
N TYR A 23 10.65 2.59 -10.70
CA TYR A 23 11.67 1.92 -9.90
C TYR A 23 11.04 1.06 -8.80
N PHE A 24 10.08 1.63 -8.04
CA PHE A 24 9.34 0.90 -7.02
C PHE A 24 8.68 -0.35 -7.59
N LYS A 25 7.94 -0.23 -8.71
CA LYS A 25 7.25 -1.36 -9.32
C LYS A 25 8.21 -2.48 -9.76
N ILE A 26 9.37 -2.15 -10.31
CA ILE A 26 10.40 -3.13 -10.70
C ILE A 26 10.98 -3.81 -9.46
N PHE A 27 11.35 -3.03 -8.45
CA PHE A 27 11.94 -3.52 -7.21
C PHE A 27 11.02 -4.51 -6.49
N VAL A 28 9.74 -4.17 -6.37
CA VAL A 28 8.74 -4.98 -5.69
C VAL A 28 8.39 -6.25 -6.49
N ASN A 29 8.33 -6.18 -7.82
CA ASN A 29 8.18 -7.37 -8.67
C ASN A 29 9.32 -8.39 -8.48
N GLY A 30 10.54 -7.93 -8.18
CA GLY A 30 11.67 -8.81 -7.89
C GLY A 30 11.62 -9.52 -6.53
N GLN A 31 10.76 -9.06 -5.61
CA GLN A 31 10.66 -9.58 -4.24
C GLN A 31 9.38 -10.34 -3.94
N GLY A 32 8.32 -10.17 -4.76
CA GLY A 32 7.02 -10.78 -4.51
C GLY A 32 6.81 -12.10 -5.25
N GLY A 33 6.10 -13.03 -4.60
CA GLY A 33 5.47 -14.16 -5.28
C GLY A 33 4.30 -13.72 -6.18
N LYS A 34 3.55 -14.68 -6.72
CA LYS A 34 2.46 -14.50 -7.71
C LYS A 34 1.37 -13.47 -7.37
N ASP A 35 1.28 -12.99 -6.12
CA ASP A 35 0.18 -12.15 -5.64
C ASP A 35 0.70 -11.03 -4.73
N ASN A 36 1.23 -9.97 -5.34
CA ASN A 36 1.98 -8.93 -4.65
C ASN A 36 1.08 -7.78 -4.19
N LYS A 37 0.57 -7.90 -2.96
CA LYS A 37 -0.30 -6.89 -2.34
C LYS A 37 0.32 -5.49 -2.27
N TYR A 38 1.66 -5.37 -2.27
CA TYR A 38 2.33 -4.07 -2.29
C TYR A 38 2.16 -3.34 -3.63
N LEU A 39 2.17 -4.07 -4.76
CA LEU A 39 1.90 -3.47 -6.07
C LEU A 39 0.45 -3.04 -6.19
N HIS A 40 -0.49 -3.88 -5.76
CA HIS A 40 -1.91 -3.55 -5.81
C HIS A 40 -2.23 -2.31 -4.95
N LEU A 41 -1.70 -2.26 -3.72
CA LEU A 41 -1.86 -1.09 -2.86
C LEU A 41 -1.21 0.16 -3.45
N PHE A 42 -0.02 0.04 -4.03
CA PHE A 42 0.66 1.18 -4.64
C PHE A 42 -0.12 1.75 -5.82
N ASP A 43 -0.62 0.89 -6.71
CA ASP A 43 -1.42 1.31 -7.87
C ASP A 43 -2.76 1.91 -7.44
N ALA A 44 -3.41 1.35 -6.41
CA ALA A 44 -4.63 1.92 -5.84
C ALA A 44 -4.39 3.32 -5.25
N ILE A 45 -3.28 3.54 -4.53
CA ILE A 45 -2.92 4.86 -4.00
C ILE A 45 -2.56 5.84 -5.13
N ASP A 46 -1.80 5.40 -6.13
CA ASP A 46 -1.33 6.26 -7.22
C ASP A 46 -2.49 6.80 -8.06
N THR A 47 -3.52 5.97 -8.26
CA THR A 47 -4.73 6.30 -9.04
C THR A 47 -5.74 7.16 -8.29
N GLN A 48 -5.77 7.12 -6.95
CA GLN A 48 -6.65 7.97 -6.15
C GLN A 48 -6.30 9.45 -6.28
N GLU A 49 -7.28 10.31 -6.58
CA GLU A 49 -7.08 11.77 -6.60
C GLU A 49 -7.04 12.34 -5.17
N GLU A 50 -7.92 11.85 -4.30
CA GLU A 50 -8.00 12.20 -2.88
C GLU A 50 -7.80 10.96 -2.01
N PHE A 51 -7.31 11.15 -0.78
CA PHE A 51 -7.05 10.05 0.13
C PHE A 51 -8.34 9.46 0.69
N ASP A 52 -8.64 8.22 0.30
CA ASP A 52 -9.76 7.42 0.82
C ASP A 52 -9.23 6.06 1.31
N GLU A 53 -9.08 5.92 2.63
CA GLU A 53 -8.57 4.71 3.27
C GLU A 53 -9.54 3.52 3.12
N ASP A 54 -10.84 3.77 3.19
CA ASP A 54 -11.86 2.71 3.10
C ASP A 54 -11.88 2.10 1.70
N ALA A 55 -11.75 2.94 0.66
CA ALA A 55 -11.59 2.48 -0.72
C ALA A 55 -10.32 1.64 -0.93
N LEU A 56 -9.20 2.01 -0.29
CA LEU A 56 -7.96 1.23 -0.36
C LEU A 56 -8.12 -0.14 0.31
N VAL A 57 -8.73 -0.18 1.49
CA VAL A 57 -8.98 -1.44 2.21
C VAL A 57 -9.90 -2.35 1.40
N ALA A 58 -11.00 -1.81 0.85
CA ALA A 58 -11.92 -2.56 0.01
C ALA A 58 -11.23 -3.08 -1.26
N GLY A 59 -10.42 -2.25 -1.94
CA GLY A 59 -9.74 -2.62 -3.19
C GLY A 59 -8.64 -3.67 -3.01
N VAL A 60 -7.90 -3.63 -1.89
CA VAL A 60 -6.75 -4.54 -1.66
C VAL A 60 -7.16 -5.84 -0.98
N TYR A 61 -8.16 -5.81 -0.10
CA TYR A 61 -8.57 -6.97 0.71
C TYR A 61 -9.96 -7.53 0.35
N GLY A 62 -10.71 -6.91 -0.55
CA GLY A 62 -12.01 -7.42 -1.00
C GLY A 62 -13.06 -7.53 0.11
N GLY A 63 -12.91 -6.76 1.20
CA GLY A 63 -13.78 -6.85 2.37
C GLY A 63 -13.47 -8.00 3.34
N GLU A 64 -12.39 -8.76 3.11
CA GLU A 64 -11.92 -9.74 4.08
C GLU A 64 -11.35 -9.07 5.33
N PRO A 65 -11.51 -9.68 6.53
CA PRO A 65 -10.94 -9.13 7.75
C PRO A 65 -9.41 -9.07 7.63
N ILE A 66 -8.86 -7.87 7.76
CA ILE A 66 -7.41 -7.65 7.72
C ILE A 66 -6.76 -8.45 8.84
N GLN A 67 -6.03 -9.50 8.49
CA GLN A 67 -5.13 -10.18 9.43
C GLN A 67 -3.89 -9.33 9.66
N SER A 68 -4.06 -8.27 10.45
CA SER A 68 -2.96 -7.45 10.96
C SER A 68 -2.16 -8.30 11.94
N ARG A 69 -1.04 -8.87 11.48
CA ARG A 69 0.03 -9.26 12.39
C ARG A 69 0.74 -7.99 12.79
N LYS A 70 0.80 -7.70 14.09
CA LYS A 70 1.52 -6.50 14.53
C LYS A 70 2.97 -6.63 14.11
N TYR A 71 3.62 -5.53 13.75
CA TYR A 71 5.04 -5.55 13.39
C TYR A 71 5.92 -6.14 14.53
N SER A 72 5.48 -6.00 15.78
CA SER A 72 6.07 -6.65 16.96
C SER A 72 5.99 -8.18 16.95
N GLU A 73 5.02 -8.75 16.23
CA GLU A 73 4.79 -10.19 16.08
C GLU A 73 5.50 -10.75 14.83
N LEU A 74 6.05 -9.88 13.97
CA LEU A 74 6.79 -10.24 12.75
C LEU A 74 8.31 -10.25 12.92
N LYS A 75 8.83 -9.74 14.05
CA LYS A 75 10.24 -9.89 14.41
C LYS A 75 10.45 -11.25 15.06
N ALA A 76 10.89 -12.23 14.27
CA ALA A 76 11.59 -13.41 14.76
C ALA A 76 13.05 -13.05 15.06
#